data_AF-A0A954NG97-F1
#
_entry.id   AF-A0A954NG97-F1
#
_cell.length_a   1.000
_cell.length_b   1.000
_cell.length_c   1.000
_cell.angle_alpha   90.00
_cell.angle_beta   90.00
_cell.angle_gamma   90.00
#
_symmetry.space_group_name_H-M   'P 1'
#
loop_
_entity.id
_entity.type
_entity.pdbx_description
1 polymer ?
#
loop_
_entity_poly.entity_id
_entity_poly.type
_entity_poly.pdbx_seq_one_letter_code
_entity_poly.pdbx_strand_id
1 'polypeptide(L)'
;MSLAESNSPPNPSNVVRRNTASARWTERLVLVGLTGASLVAVAVTIGIVVILTSESSKFFAMDEVSVSDFLFGTEWSPVLGAEHRYGIWPLLNGTLYVAAIAMLVSLPLGLITAIYLSEYASPRIRAWLKPALEILAGIPTVVYGLFAIILITPTLRWLTDPLLGNHGFQGQNVLAAGLA
;
A
#
# COMPACT_ATOMS: atom_id res chain seq x y z
N MET A 1 -56.08 -15.35 -43.20
CA MET A 1 -54.81 -15.00 -43.88
C MET A 1 -54.45 -13.57 -43.47
N SER A 2 -53.18 -13.35 -43.11
CA SER A 2 -52.57 -12.08 -42.66
C SER A 2 -52.65 -11.72 -41.16
N LEU A 3 -51.71 -12.25 -40.38
CA LEU A 3 -51.20 -11.65 -39.13
C LEU A 3 -49.66 -11.69 -39.12
N ALA A 4 -49.02 -11.45 -40.26
CA ALA A 4 -47.58 -11.66 -40.46
C ALA A 4 -46.77 -10.38 -40.72
N GLU A 5 -47.19 -9.22 -40.21
CA GLU A 5 -46.40 -7.98 -40.32
C GLU A 5 -46.40 -7.20 -39.00
N SER A 6 -45.57 -7.62 -38.05
CA SER A 6 -45.11 -6.73 -36.96
C SER A 6 -43.93 -7.36 -36.23
N ASN A 7 -42.80 -7.55 -36.93
CA ASN A 7 -41.51 -7.81 -36.27
C ASN A 7 -40.38 -7.49 -37.25
N SER A 8 -40.22 -6.21 -37.58
CA SER A 8 -38.98 -5.71 -38.15
C SER A 8 -37.97 -5.51 -37.01
N PRO A 9 -36.72 -6.00 -37.13
CA PRO A 9 -35.72 -5.81 -36.08
C PRO A 9 -35.46 -4.30 -35.86
N PRO A 10 -35.15 -3.89 -34.61
CA PRO A 10 -34.90 -2.48 -34.30
C PRO A 10 -33.76 -1.94 -35.17
N ASN A 11 -34.04 -0.83 -35.86
CA ASN A 11 -33.13 -0.18 -36.77
C ASN A 11 -31.86 0.31 -36.02
N PRO A 12 -30.64 -0.16 -36.39
CA PRO A 12 -29.40 0.22 -35.72
C PRO A 12 -29.00 1.69 -35.90
N SER A 13 -29.68 2.46 -36.77
CA SER A 13 -29.40 3.89 -36.97
C SER A 13 -29.89 4.80 -35.84
N ASN A 14 -30.69 4.28 -34.89
CA ASN A 14 -31.22 5.04 -33.75
C ASN A 14 -30.30 5.03 -32.51
N VAL A 15 -29.02 4.64 -32.66
CA VAL A 15 -27.99 4.92 -31.66
C VAL A 15 -27.65 6.42 -31.75
N VAL A 16 -28.48 7.22 -31.08
CA VAL A 16 -28.43 8.69 -31.06
C VAL A 16 -27.01 9.18 -30.77
N ARG A 17 -26.31 9.65 -31.81
CA ARG A 17 -25.13 10.52 -31.67
C ARG A 17 -25.62 11.87 -31.13
N ARG A 18 -25.66 12.03 -29.81
CA ARG A 18 -25.88 13.34 -29.15
C ARG A 18 -24.65 14.24 -29.38
N ASN A 19 -24.59 14.84 -30.55
CA ASN A 19 -23.62 15.87 -30.93
C ASN A 19 -24.15 17.25 -30.51
N THR A 20 -24.38 17.47 -29.20
CA THR A 20 -24.77 18.78 -28.67
C THR A 20 -23.52 19.61 -28.37
N ALA A 21 -23.56 20.92 -28.61
CA ALA A 21 -22.43 21.81 -28.33
C ALA A 21 -21.93 21.68 -26.88
N SER A 22 -22.84 21.48 -25.92
CA SER A 22 -22.52 21.22 -24.51
C SER A 22 -21.65 19.97 -24.30
N ALA A 23 -21.87 18.88 -25.03
CA ALA A 23 -21.09 17.66 -24.92
C ALA A 23 -19.62 17.87 -25.34
N ARG A 24 -19.38 18.72 -26.35
CA ARG A 24 -18.03 19.06 -26.83
C ARG A 24 -17.24 19.90 -25.82
N TRP A 25 -17.90 20.81 -25.11
CA TRP A 25 -17.26 21.61 -24.05
C TRP A 25 -16.91 20.76 -22.83
N THR A 26 -17.80 19.86 -22.42
CA THR A 26 -17.53 18.91 -21.35
C THR A 26 -16.38 17.97 -21.71
N GLU A 27 -16.37 17.42 -22.93
CA GLU A 27 -15.28 16.58 -23.42
C GLU A 27 -13.93 17.33 -23.39
N ARG A 28 -13.91 18.59 -23.84
CA ARG A 28 -12.69 19.40 -23.83
C ARG A 28 -12.21 19.75 -22.42
N LEU A 29 -13.13 20.04 -21.48
CA LEU A 29 -12.79 20.27 -20.08
C LEU A 29 -12.24 19.02 -19.41
N VAL A 30 -12.84 17.85 -19.67
CA VAL A 30 -12.35 16.56 -19.18
C VAL A 30 -10.96 16.27 -19.75
N LEU A 31 -10.75 16.44 -21.05
CA LEU A 31 -9.46 16.21 -21.68
C LEU A 31 -8.38 17.16 -21.15
N VAL A 32 -8.68 18.45 -20.96
CA VAL A 32 -7.74 19.42 -20.38
C VAL A 32 -7.45 19.11 -18.90
N GLY A 33 -8.47 18.69 -18.15
CA GLY A 33 -8.29 18.26 -16.76
C GLY A 33 -7.40 17.03 -16.64
N LEU A 34 -7.61 16.03 -17.51
CA LEU A 34 -6.80 14.80 -17.54
C LEU A 34 -5.36 15.08 -18.00
N THR A 35 -5.15 15.92 -19.02
CA THR A 35 -3.78 16.29 -19.44
C THR A 35 -3.07 17.12 -18.38
N GLY A 36 -3.77 18.06 -17.73
CA GLY A 36 -3.24 18.81 -16.58
C GLY A 36 -2.86 17.88 -15.43
N ALA A 37 -3.73 16.95 -15.04
CA ALA A 37 -3.44 15.97 -14.00
C ALA A 37 -2.24 15.08 -14.36
N SER A 38 -2.14 14.62 -15.60
CA SER A 38 -1.00 13.83 -16.08
C SER A 38 0.31 14.63 -16.07
N LEU A 39 0.28 15.90 -16.48
CA LEU A 39 1.46 16.76 -16.45
C LEU A 39 1.94 17.01 -15.02
N VAL A 40 1.02 17.25 -14.09
CA VAL A 40 1.34 17.39 -12.65
C VAL A 40 1.94 16.09 -12.12
N ALA A 41 1.36 14.93 -12.43
CA ALA A 41 1.88 13.63 -12.00
C ALA A 41 3.32 13.40 -12.50
N VAL A 42 3.59 13.71 -13.77
CA VAL A 42 4.95 13.63 -14.36
C VAL A 42 5.90 14.62 -13.67
N ALA A 43 5.49 15.86 -13.45
CA ALA A 43 6.30 16.88 -12.78
C ALA A 43 6.66 16.49 -11.34
N VAL A 44 5.69 15.96 -10.58
CA VAL A 44 5.93 15.44 -9.22
C VAL A 44 6.89 14.26 -9.25
N THR A 45 6.73 13.34 -10.21
CA THR A 45 7.64 12.19 -10.36
C THR A 45 9.07 12.65 -10.62
N ILE A 46 9.26 13.60 -11.54
CA ILE A 46 10.57 14.20 -11.81
C ILE A 46 11.12 14.87 -10.54
N GLY A 47 10.29 15.61 -9.81
CA GLY A 47 10.66 16.24 -8.54
C GLY A 47 11.15 15.23 -7.50
N ILE A 48 10.43 14.11 -7.33
CA ILE A 48 10.83 13.02 -6.45
C ILE A 48 12.20 12.46 -6.86
N VAL A 49 12.40 12.17 -8.16
CA VAL A 49 13.68 11.65 -8.66
C VAL A 49 14.84 12.62 -8.40
N VAL A 50 14.62 13.92 -8.65
CA VAL A 50 15.64 14.96 -8.41
C VAL A 50 15.99 15.06 -6.93
N ILE A 51 14.99 15.09 -6.04
CA ILE A 51 15.20 15.15 -4.59
C ILE A 51 15.96 13.90 -4.11
N LEU A 52 15.49 12.70 -4.47
CA LEU A 52 16.12 11.45 -4.07
C LEU A 52 17.56 11.36 -4.57
N THR A 53 17.84 11.76 -5.80
CA THR A 53 19.20 11.73 -6.37
C THR A 53 20.12 12.73 -5.68
N SER A 54 19.63 13.95 -5.43
CA SER A 54 20.38 14.99 -4.72
C SER A 54 20.74 14.56 -3.29
N GLU A 55 19.76 14.08 -2.52
CA GLU A 55 19.98 13.65 -1.14
C GLU A 55 20.85 12.39 -1.07
N SER A 56 20.66 11.43 -1.97
CA SER A 56 21.51 10.23 -2.05
C SER A 56 22.96 10.59 -2.37
N SER A 57 23.18 11.54 -3.29
CA SER A 57 24.54 11.99 -3.65
C SER A 57 25.22 12.68 -2.48
N LYS A 58 24.51 13.50 -1.70
CA LYS A 58 25.05 14.11 -0.46
C LYS A 58 25.38 13.06 0.60
N PHE A 59 24.55 12.04 0.74
CA PHE A 59 24.78 10.93 1.67
C PHE A 59 26.09 10.18 1.37
N PHE A 60 26.35 9.85 0.10
CA PHE A 60 27.61 9.21 -0.31
C PHE A 60 28.81 10.17 -0.44
N ALA A 61 28.58 11.48 -0.40
CA ALA A 61 29.64 12.49 -0.39
C ALA A 61 30.16 12.78 1.03
N MET A 62 29.53 12.22 2.08
CA MET A 62 30.09 12.24 3.43
C MET A 62 31.24 11.24 3.49
N ASP A 63 32.44 11.67 3.89
CA ASP A 63 33.67 10.86 3.94
C ASP A 63 33.55 9.57 4.81
N GLU A 64 32.49 9.47 5.60
CA GLU A 64 32.20 8.36 6.50
C GLU A 64 31.41 7.21 5.84
N VAL A 65 30.95 7.35 4.59
CA VAL A 65 30.09 6.34 3.92
C VAL A 65 30.59 5.95 2.54
N SER A 66 31.36 4.86 2.47
CA SER A 66 31.69 4.22 1.19
C SER A 66 30.54 3.38 0.65
N VAL A 67 30.36 3.35 -0.68
CA VAL A 67 29.41 2.46 -1.37
C VAL A 67 29.67 0.98 -1.04
N SER A 68 30.94 0.60 -0.83
CA SER A 68 31.31 -0.76 -0.41
C SER A 68 30.72 -1.10 0.97
N ASP A 69 30.84 -0.16 1.91
CA ASP A 69 30.46 -0.38 3.30
C ASP A 69 28.93 -0.34 3.45
N PHE A 70 28.27 0.44 2.59
CA PHE A 70 26.82 0.39 2.43
C PHE A 70 26.34 -0.97 1.92
N LEU A 71 26.96 -1.52 0.86
CA LEU A 71 26.51 -2.76 0.23
C LEU A 71 26.89 -4.04 0.99
N PHE A 72 28.07 -4.07 1.62
CA PHE A 72 28.59 -5.25 2.32
C PHE A 72 28.53 -5.12 3.85
N GLY A 73 28.22 -3.95 4.38
CA GLY A 73 28.04 -3.73 5.81
C GLY A 73 26.87 -4.56 6.36
N THR A 74 27.13 -5.24 7.47
CA THR A 74 26.14 -6.08 8.16
C THR A 74 25.53 -5.39 9.38
N GLU A 75 25.98 -4.17 9.68
CA GLU A 75 25.56 -3.41 10.86
C GLU A 75 24.85 -2.12 10.44
N TRP A 76 23.79 -1.78 11.17
CA TRP A 76 23.07 -0.54 11.03
C TRP A 76 23.09 0.20 12.38
N SER A 77 23.88 1.26 12.46
CA SER A 77 24.01 2.10 13.66
C SER A 77 24.11 3.57 13.26
N PRO A 78 23.01 4.32 13.27
CA PRO A 78 23.00 5.76 13.03
C PRO A 78 23.24 6.57 14.33
N VAL A 79 23.87 5.97 15.35
CA VAL A 79 24.00 6.60 16.67
C VAL A 79 24.99 7.75 16.63
N LEU A 80 24.51 8.95 16.96
CA LEU A 80 25.32 10.17 17.08
C LEU A 80 26.46 9.95 18.09
N GLY A 81 27.72 9.99 17.63
CA GLY A 81 28.92 9.88 18.46
C GLY A 81 29.58 8.49 18.51
N ALA A 82 29.05 7.50 17.79
CA ALA A 82 29.73 6.24 17.48
C ALA A 82 30.10 6.21 15.98
N GLU A 83 30.90 5.23 15.54
CA GLU A 83 31.14 5.04 14.10
C GLU A 83 29.80 4.83 13.37
N HIS A 84 29.48 5.72 12.44
CA HIS A 84 28.27 5.62 11.64
C HIS A 84 28.38 4.41 10.70
N ARG A 85 27.46 3.45 10.83
CA ARG A 85 27.43 2.23 10.00
C ARG A 85 26.09 2.13 9.29
N TYR A 86 26.13 2.11 7.96
CA TYR A 86 24.96 2.17 7.09
C TYR A 86 24.81 0.92 6.21
N GLY A 87 25.02 -0.27 6.77
CA GLY A 87 24.85 -1.52 6.02
C GLY A 87 23.42 -1.72 5.51
N ILE A 88 23.25 -2.15 4.26
CA ILE A 88 21.93 -2.41 3.66
C ILE A 88 21.28 -3.71 4.17
N TRP A 89 22.09 -4.70 4.56
CA TRP A 89 21.62 -6.04 4.89
C TRP A 89 20.60 -6.10 6.03
N PRO A 90 20.77 -5.37 7.16
CA PRO A 90 19.76 -5.31 8.20
C PRO A 90 18.41 -4.78 7.71
N LEU A 91 18.41 -3.76 6.84
CA LEU A 91 17.19 -3.17 6.29
C LEU A 91 16.49 -4.12 5.31
N LEU A 92 17.27 -4.79 4.46
CA LEU A 92 16.75 -5.76 3.51
C LEU A 92 16.16 -6.96 4.23
N ASN A 93 16.90 -7.55 5.17
CA ASN A 93 16.44 -8.68 5.96
C ASN A 93 15.22 -8.31 6.79
N GLY A 94 15.22 -7.15 7.46
CA GLY A 94 14.05 -6.66 8.20
C GLY A 94 12.80 -6.56 7.33
N THR A 95 12.92 -5.98 6.14
CA THR A 95 11.82 -5.88 5.18
C THR A 95 11.33 -7.26 4.72
N LEU A 96 12.24 -8.17 4.39
CA LEU A 96 11.90 -9.53 3.96
C LEU A 96 11.19 -10.34 5.05
N TYR A 97 11.69 -10.27 6.29
CA TYR A 97 11.07 -10.96 7.42
C TYR A 97 9.68 -10.44 7.72
N VAL A 98 9.50 -9.11 7.80
CA VAL A 98 8.18 -8.49 8.02
C VAL A 98 7.22 -8.86 6.88
N ALA A 99 7.66 -8.76 5.63
CA ALA A 99 6.84 -9.13 4.48
C ALA A 99 6.45 -10.62 4.50
N ALA A 100 7.38 -11.50 4.83
CA ALA A 100 7.11 -12.94 4.92
C ALA A 100 6.08 -13.27 6.01
N ILE A 101 6.26 -12.73 7.22
CA ILE A 101 5.30 -12.93 8.34
C ILE A 101 3.93 -12.34 7.97
N ALA A 102 3.91 -11.13 7.43
CA ALA A 102 2.68 -10.47 7.00
C ALA A 102 1.93 -11.29 5.94
N MET A 103 2.63 -11.82 4.93
CA MET A 103 2.01 -12.68 3.91
C MET A 103 1.50 -14.00 4.49
N LEU A 104 2.27 -14.65 5.37
CA LEU A 104 1.88 -15.91 5.98
C LEU A 104 0.59 -15.80 6.80
N VAL A 105 0.33 -14.64 7.40
CA VAL A 105 -0.90 -14.40 8.18
C VAL A 105 -2.01 -13.80 7.31
N SER A 106 -1.69 -12.80 6.50
CA SER A 106 -2.67 -12.03 5.71
C SER A 106 -3.24 -12.83 4.54
N LEU A 107 -2.42 -13.63 3.84
CA LEU A 107 -2.92 -14.42 2.70
C LEU A 107 -3.98 -15.46 3.09
N PRO A 108 -3.77 -16.34 4.08
CA PRO A 108 -4.80 -17.31 4.44
C PRO A 108 -6.06 -16.62 4.97
N LEU A 109 -5.92 -15.62 5.85
CA LEU A 109 -7.09 -14.91 6.41
C LEU A 109 -7.86 -14.13 5.34
N GLY A 110 -7.15 -13.41 4.47
CA GLY A 110 -7.73 -12.65 3.36
C GLY A 110 -8.42 -13.56 2.35
N LEU A 111 -7.79 -14.68 1.98
CA LEU A 111 -8.36 -15.64 1.05
C LEU A 111 -9.61 -16.32 1.62
N ILE A 112 -9.57 -16.78 2.87
CA ILE A 112 -10.74 -17.39 3.54
C ILE A 112 -11.88 -16.39 3.62
N THR A 113 -11.60 -15.14 3.99
CA THR A 113 -12.60 -14.08 4.07
C THR A 113 -13.22 -13.77 2.69
N ALA A 114 -12.40 -13.73 1.64
CA ALA A 114 -12.86 -13.50 0.28
C ALA A 114 -13.74 -14.65 -0.23
N ILE A 115 -13.34 -15.91 0.00
CA ILE A 115 -14.13 -17.10 -0.36
C ILE A 115 -15.45 -17.12 0.41
N TYR A 116 -15.41 -16.89 1.73
CA TYR A 116 -16.61 -16.85 2.54
C TYR A 116 -17.60 -15.78 2.07
N LEU A 117 -17.11 -14.57 1.79
CA LEU A 117 -17.97 -13.46 1.36
C LEU A 117 -18.54 -13.65 -0.05
N SER A 118 -17.80 -14.33 -0.93
CA SER A 118 -18.23 -14.59 -2.32
C SER A 118 -19.21 -15.75 -2.43
N GLU A 119 -18.93 -16.87 -1.77
CA GLU A 119 -19.68 -18.13 -1.95
C GLU A 119 -20.68 -18.43 -0.82
N TYR A 120 -20.37 -18.09 0.43
CA TYR A 120 -21.13 -18.59 1.58
C TYR A 120 -21.95 -17.52 2.32
N ALA A 121 -21.59 -16.25 2.18
CA ALA A 121 -22.24 -15.17 2.94
C ALA A 121 -23.67 -14.91 2.46
N SER A 122 -24.62 -15.03 3.39
CA SER A 122 -26.01 -14.65 3.14
C SER A 122 -26.14 -13.15 2.83
N PRO A 123 -27.21 -12.70 2.13
CA PRO A 123 -27.38 -11.30 1.73
C PRO A 123 -27.29 -10.31 2.89
N ARG A 124 -27.76 -10.68 4.09
CA ARG A 124 -27.68 -9.85 5.30
C ARG A 124 -26.24 -9.67 5.77
N ILE A 125 -25.45 -10.74 5.79
CA ILE A 125 -24.04 -10.70 6.21
C ILE A 125 -23.23 -9.83 5.24
N ARG A 126 -23.42 -10.02 3.93
CA ARG A 126 -22.75 -9.22 2.90
C ARG A 126 -23.08 -7.73 3.01
N ALA A 127 -24.32 -7.38 3.38
CA ALA A 127 -24.75 -5.99 3.55
C ALA A 127 -24.04 -5.26 4.71
N TRP A 128 -23.56 -5.99 5.74
CA TRP A 128 -22.81 -5.42 6.86
C TRP A 128 -21.30 -5.50 6.67
N LEU A 129 -20.77 -6.65 6.23
CA LEU A 129 -19.33 -6.83 6.09
C LEU A 129 -18.75 -5.95 4.99
N LYS A 130 -19.45 -5.78 3.87
CA LYS A 130 -18.90 -5.05 2.72
C LYS A 130 -18.62 -3.57 3.05
N PRO A 131 -19.57 -2.81 3.64
CA PRO A 131 -19.28 -1.45 4.11
C PRO A 131 -18.22 -1.41 5.22
N ALA A 132 -18.21 -2.37 6.16
CA ALA A 132 -17.21 -2.41 7.21
C ALA A 132 -15.79 -2.57 6.65
N LEU A 133 -15.61 -3.45 5.65
CA LEU A 133 -14.33 -3.64 4.95
C LEU A 133 -13.94 -2.39 4.14
N GLU A 134 -14.89 -1.71 3.51
CA GLU A 134 -14.65 -0.44 2.82
C GLU A 134 -14.19 0.67 3.79
N ILE A 135 -14.79 0.74 4.98
CA ILE A 135 -14.39 1.68 6.03
C ILE A 135 -12.99 1.33 6.56
N LEU A 136 -12.72 0.05 6.87
CA LEU A 136 -11.41 -0.43 7.28
C LEU A 136 -10.33 -0.10 6.23
N ALA A 137 -10.63 -0.28 4.95
CA ALA A 137 -9.71 0.08 3.87
C ALA A 137 -9.50 1.60 3.73
N GLY A 138 -10.46 2.41 4.17
CA GLY A 138 -10.40 3.86 4.15
C GLY A 138 -9.64 4.49 5.32
N ILE A 139 -9.29 3.73 6.36
CA ILE A 139 -8.50 4.25 7.48
C ILE A 139 -7.06 4.55 6.99
N PRO A 140 -6.47 5.71 7.35
CA PRO A 140 -5.10 6.04 6.95
C PRO A 140 -4.10 5.01 7.47
N THR A 141 -3.17 4.57 6.62
CA THR A 141 -2.15 3.57 6.97
C THR A 141 -1.28 3.99 8.18
N VAL A 142 -1.04 5.29 8.34
CA VAL A 142 -0.31 5.87 9.49
C VAL A 142 -1.00 5.57 10.82
N VAL A 143 -2.34 5.54 10.86
CA VAL A 143 -3.10 5.23 12.07
C VAL A 143 -2.87 3.78 12.49
N TYR A 144 -2.86 2.85 11.54
CA TYR A 144 -2.56 1.44 11.82
C TYR A 144 -1.13 1.24 12.32
N GLY A 145 -0.15 1.92 11.72
CA GLY A 145 1.24 1.86 12.17
C GLY A 145 1.44 2.41 13.60
N LEU A 146 0.75 3.51 13.94
CA LEU A 146 0.81 4.05 15.30
C LEU A 146 0.08 3.16 16.31
N PHE A 147 -1.07 2.58 15.92
CA PHE A 147 -1.82 1.63 16.75
C PHE A 147 -1.01 0.37 17.07
N ALA A 148 -0.27 -0.17 16.09
CA ALA A 148 0.66 -1.28 16.28
C ALA A 148 1.72 -0.98 17.35
N ILE A 149 2.30 0.21 17.32
CA ILE A 149 3.33 0.61 18.28
C ILE A 149 2.72 0.84 19.68
N ILE A 150 1.59 1.54 19.77
CA ILE A 150 1.01 1.96 21.06
C ILE A 150 0.27 0.81 21.76
N LEU A 151 -0.44 -0.04 21.02
CA LEU A 151 -1.27 -1.09 21.60
C LEU A 151 -0.67 -2.48 21.43
N ILE A 152 -0.28 -2.83 20.20
CA ILE A 152 0.12 -4.22 19.90
C ILE A 152 1.48 -4.54 20.53
N THR A 153 2.46 -3.64 20.39
CA THR A 153 3.81 -3.83 20.95
C THR A 153 3.80 -4.09 22.47
N PRO A 154 3.17 -3.26 23.33
CA PRO A 154 3.14 -3.55 24.77
C PRO A 154 2.30 -4.78 25.12
N THR A 155 1.23 -5.06 24.37
CA THR A 155 0.42 -6.28 24.60
C THR A 155 1.22 -7.55 24.30
N LEU A 156 2.00 -7.54 23.20
CA LEU A 156 2.89 -8.64 22.87
C LEU A 156 3.98 -8.82 23.92
N ARG A 157 4.61 -7.73 24.38
CA ARG A 157 5.59 -7.79 25.47
C ARG A 157 4.99 -8.41 26.72
N TRP A 158 3.84 -7.91 27.18
CA TRP A 158 3.15 -8.46 28.35
C TRP A 158 2.85 -9.96 28.23
N LEU A 159 2.45 -10.44 27.05
CA LEU A 159 2.15 -11.86 26.82
C LEU A 159 3.42 -12.73 26.75
N THR A 160 4.53 -12.18 26.26
CA THR A 160 5.73 -12.95 25.93
C THR A 160 6.85 -12.83 26.96
N ASP A 161 6.91 -11.74 27.73
CA ASP A 161 7.88 -11.54 28.81
C ASP A 161 7.84 -12.68 29.86
N PRO A 162 6.66 -13.23 30.26
CA PRO A 162 6.60 -14.39 31.15
C PRO A 162 7.12 -15.70 30.50
N LEU A 163 7.12 -15.80 29.18
CA LEU A 163 7.44 -17.02 28.42
C LEU A 163 8.88 -17.05 27.91
N LEU A 164 9.44 -15.89 27.55
CA LEU A 164 10.74 -15.77 26.88
C LEU A 164 11.78 -15.03 27.72
N GLY A 165 11.41 -14.55 28.92
CA GLY A 165 12.18 -13.58 29.68
C GLY A 165 12.26 -12.24 28.95
N ASN A 166 12.74 -11.21 29.64
CA ASN A 166 12.85 -9.82 29.14
C ASN A 166 13.78 -9.62 27.90
N HIS A 167 14.07 -10.69 27.14
CA HIS A 167 14.95 -10.74 25.98
C HIS A 167 14.18 -10.85 24.63
N GLY A 168 12.88 -11.17 24.63
CA GLY A 168 12.14 -11.52 23.41
C GLY A 168 11.76 -10.35 22.50
N PHE A 169 11.22 -9.26 23.06
CA PHE A 169 10.56 -8.20 22.29
C PHE A 169 11.04 -6.79 22.69
N GLN A 170 12.34 -6.58 22.81
CA GLN A 170 12.89 -5.22 22.81
C GLN A 170 12.73 -4.67 21.39
N GLY A 171 12.41 -3.37 21.22
CA GLY A 171 12.05 -2.74 19.94
C GLY A 171 13.13 -2.76 18.85
N GLN A 172 14.15 -3.60 19.00
CA GLN A 172 15.28 -3.83 18.10
C GLN A 172 15.26 -5.24 17.49
N ASN A 173 14.30 -6.12 17.84
CA ASN A 173 14.19 -7.46 17.26
C ASN A 173 13.18 -7.51 16.10
N VAL A 174 13.56 -8.14 14.98
CA VAL A 174 12.76 -8.18 13.74
C VAL A 174 11.40 -8.89 13.93
N LEU A 175 11.33 -9.87 14.83
CA LEU A 175 10.10 -10.61 15.11
C LEU A 175 9.05 -9.74 15.83
N ALA A 176 9.49 -8.73 16.60
CA ALA A 176 8.61 -7.74 17.22
C ALA A 176 7.99 -6.79 16.19
N ALA A 177 8.79 -6.36 15.20
CA ALA A 177 8.33 -5.50 14.12
C ALA A 177 7.39 -6.20 13.13
N GLY A 178 7.52 -7.53 12.98
CA GLY A 178 6.65 -8.31 12.08
C GLY A 178 5.30 -8.72 12.67
N LEU A 179 5.17 -8.72 14.00
CA LEU A 179 3.92 -9.08 14.70
C LEU A 179 3.12 -7.88 15.21
N ALA A 180 3.74 -6.70 15.29
CA ALA A 180 3.08 -5.44 15.61
C ALA A 180 2.39 -4.85 14.37
#